data_AF-A0A0P8DYA1-F1
#
_entry.id   AF-A0A0P8DYA1-F1
#
_cell.length_a   1.000
_cell.length_b   1.000
_cell.length_c   1.000
_cell.angle_alpha   90.00
_cell.angle_beta   90.00
_cell.angle_gamma   90.00
#
_symmetry.space_group_name_H-M   'P 1'
#
loop_
_entity.id
_entity.type
_entity.pdbx_description
1 polymer ?
#
loop_
_entity_poly.entity_id
_entity_poly.type
_entity_poly.pdbx_seq_one_letter_code
_entity_poly.pdbx_strand_id
1 'polypeptide(L)'
;MLLKNKIILFVKISAALILLLIAFSVFAGAVNNKISPQVESLMLTHEKVPVIIVLKDKPVIPIKSKELTINSMKNHASSSQQQLVGFLKDEKVKGKADKIKQFWIVNSIAVNASPGVIKAISIRDDVDSIELDSEIHILEDSSLSTGSHRGR
;
A
#
# COMPACT_ATOMS: atom_id res chain seq x y z
N MET A 1 -6.35 -35.98 -51.90
CA MET A 1 -7.37 -35.26 -51.10
C MET A 1 -7.07 -35.32 -49.59
N LEU A 2 -6.75 -36.49 -49.03
CA LEU A 2 -6.46 -36.69 -47.60
C LEU A 2 -5.26 -35.88 -47.04
N LEU A 3 -4.18 -35.73 -47.81
CA LEU A 3 -2.99 -34.99 -47.36
C LEU A 3 -3.25 -33.48 -47.20
N LYS A 4 -4.02 -32.88 -48.14
CA LYS A 4 -4.40 -31.46 -48.08
C LYS A 4 -5.26 -31.15 -46.85
N ASN A 5 -6.20 -32.04 -46.50
CA ASN A 5 -7.05 -31.86 -45.32
C ASN A 5 -6.27 -31.94 -44.00
N LYS A 6 -5.25 -32.82 -43.92
CA LYS A 6 -4.35 -32.90 -42.76
C LYS A 6 -3.50 -31.64 -42.58
N ILE A 7 -3.00 -31.07 -43.68
CA ILE A 7 -2.25 -29.81 -43.66
C ILE A 7 -3.14 -28.65 -43.23
N ILE A 8 -4.37 -28.54 -43.76
CA ILE A 8 -5.32 -27.49 -43.37
C ILE A 8 -5.71 -27.62 -41.88
N LEU A 9 -5.89 -28.84 -41.37
CA LEU A 9 -6.18 -29.08 -39.96
C LEU A 9 -5.02 -28.66 -39.06
N PHE A 10 -3.78 -28.99 -39.45
CA PHE A 10 -2.58 -28.61 -38.71
C PHE A 10 -2.43 -27.08 -38.63
N VAL A 11 -2.62 -26.37 -39.74
CA VAL A 11 -2.56 -24.90 -39.78
C VAL A 11 -3.62 -24.27 -38.86
N LYS A 12 -4.84 -24.81 -38.84
CA LYS A 12 -5.91 -24.31 -37.93
C LYS A 12 -5.56 -24.50 -36.46
N ILE A 13 -4.99 -25.66 -36.10
CA ILE A 13 -4.58 -25.95 -34.72
C ILE A 13 -3.43 -25.02 -34.31
N SER A 14 -2.43 -24.83 -35.17
CA SER A 14 -1.33 -23.90 -34.92
C SER A 14 -1.82 -22.46 -34.76
N ALA A 15 -2.74 -22.00 -35.62
CA ALA A 15 -3.32 -20.66 -35.52
C ALA A 15 -4.12 -20.47 -34.21
N ALA A 16 -4.91 -21.46 -33.80
CA ALA A 16 -5.62 -21.43 -32.53
C ALA A 16 -4.68 -21.41 -31.32
N LEU A 17 -3.57 -22.16 -31.38
CA LEU A 17 -2.55 -22.18 -30.32
C LEU A 17 -1.84 -20.82 -30.21
N ILE A 18 -1.51 -20.20 -31.34
CA ILE A 18 -0.92 -18.86 -31.39
C ILE A 18 -1.89 -17.81 -30.83
N LEU A 19 -3.18 -17.88 -31.19
CA LEU A 19 -4.21 -16.99 -30.65
C LEU A 19 -4.35 -17.14 -29.12
N LEU A 20 -4.26 -18.38 -28.62
CA LEU A 20 -4.34 -18.69 -27.19
C LEU A 20 -3.11 -18.14 -26.43
N LEU A 21 -1.92 -18.20 -27.03
CA LEU A 21 -0.69 -17.63 -26.45
C LEU A 21 -0.75 -16.10 -26.38
N ILE A 22 -1.32 -15.42 -27.38
CA ILE A 22 -1.47 -13.96 -27.39
C ILE A 22 -2.46 -13.48 -26.31
N ALA A 23 -3.50 -14.27 -25.99
CA ALA A 23 -4.43 -13.95 -24.92
C ALA A 23 -3.78 -13.94 -23.53
N PHE A 24 -2.70 -14.71 -23.31
CA PHE A 24 -1.98 -14.73 -22.04
C PHE A 24 -1.01 -13.55 -21.85
N SER A 25 -0.47 -12.96 -22.92
CA SER A 25 0.56 -11.90 -22.83
C SER A 25 0.00 -10.52 -22.44
N VAL A 26 -1.32 -10.31 -22.45
CA VAL A 26 -1.94 -9.04 -22.07
C VAL A 26 -1.97 -8.82 -20.54
N PHE A 27 -1.65 -9.85 -19.74
CA PHE A 27 -1.62 -9.76 -18.27
C PHE A 27 -0.23 -9.48 -17.67
N ALA A 28 0.73 -9.00 -18.45
CA ALA A 28 1.95 -8.41 -17.91
C ALA A 28 1.65 -6.98 -17.44
N GLY A 29 0.81 -6.85 -16.40
CA GLY A 29 0.54 -5.58 -15.74
C GLY A 29 1.86 -5.00 -15.25
N ALA A 30 2.16 -3.76 -15.65
CA ALA A 30 3.27 -3.00 -15.10
C ALA A 30 3.16 -3.06 -13.57
N VAL A 31 4.15 -3.64 -12.90
CA VAL A 31 4.21 -3.70 -11.44
C VAL A 31 4.36 -2.26 -10.96
N ASN A 32 3.23 -1.64 -10.65
CA ASN A 32 3.20 -0.39 -9.92
C ASN A 32 3.70 -0.72 -8.50
N ASN A 33 4.99 -0.54 -8.27
CA ASN A 33 5.55 -0.88 -6.97
C ASN A 33 5.04 0.11 -5.92
N LYS A 34 3.98 -0.28 -5.21
CA LYS A 34 3.39 0.51 -4.13
C LYS A 34 4.14 0.35 -2.81
N ILE A 35 5.05 -0.62 -2.71
CA ILE A 35 5.80 -0.91 -1.48
C ILE A 35 7.11 -0.15 -1.53
N SER A 36 7.41 0.62 -0.48
CA SER A 36 8.69 1.34 -0.43
C SER A 36 9.88 0.37 -0.31
N PRO A 37 11.06 0.70 -0.85
CA PRO A 37 12.24 -0.17 -0.76
C PRO A 37 12.66 -0.51 0.68
N GLN A 38 12.43 0.40 1.64
CA GLN A 38 12.73 0.10 3.05
C GLN A 38 11.80 -0.99 3.61
N VAL A 39 10.52 -0.93 3.26
CA VAL A 39 9.54 -1.96 3.64
C VAL A 39 9.91 -3.31 3.01
N GLU A 40 10.26 -3.32 1.72
CA GLU A 40 10.72 -4.55 1.06
C GLU A 40 11.93 -5.18 1.76
N SER A 41 12.91 -4.36 2.13
CA SER A 41 14.11 -4.81 2.82
C SER A 41 13.80 -5.42 4.19
N LEU A 42 12.91 -4.79 4.96
CA LEU A 42 12.50 -5.30 6.28
C LEU A 42 11.65 -6.57 6.19
N MET A 43 10.84 -6.73 5.14
CA MET A 43 10.04 -7.94 4.90
C MET A 43 10.89 -9.20 4.71
N LEU A 44 12.17 -9.07 4.37
CA LEU A 44 13.09 -10.21 4.22
C LEU A 44 13.59 -10.74 5.57
N THR A 45 13.55 -9.92 6.62
CA THR A 45 14.22 -10.19 7.90
C THR A 45 13.27 -10.18 9.09
N HIS A 46 12.10 -9.55 8.97
CA HIS A 46 11.15 -9.39 10.06
C HIS A 46 9.85 -10.15 9.80
N GLU A 47 9.30 -10.76 10.85
CA GLU A 47 8.01 -11.45 10.81
C GLU A 47 6.86 -10.47 10.53
N LYS A 48 6.95 -9.25 11.08
CA LYS A 48 6.04 -8.13 10.85
C LYS A 48 6.81 -6.84 10.68
N VAL A 49 6.29 -5.96 9.82
CA VAL A 49 6.86 -4.66 9.53
C VAL A 49 5.83 -3.58 9.84
N PRO A 50 6.20 -2.52 10.59
CA PRO A 50 5.32 -1.38 10.82
C PRO A 50 5.23 -0.55 9.54
N VAL A 51 4.03 -0.35 9.02
CA VAL A 51 3.79 0.36 7.76
C VAL A 51 2.64 1.36 7.87
N ILE A 52 2.72 2.43 7.09
CA ILE A 52 1.63 3.35 6.82
C ILE A 52 1.10 3.06 5.41
N ILE A 53 -0.16 2.63 5.33
CA ILE A 53 -0.86 2.39 4.07
C ILE A 53 -1.60 3.66 3.70
N VAL A 54 -1.26 4.24 2.56
CA VAL A 54 -1.86 5.46 2.04
C VAL A 54 -2.94 5.09 1.01
N LEU A 55 -4.15 5.61 1.16
CA LEU A 55 -5.23 5.40 0.20
C LEU A 55 -5.24 6.50 -0.87
N LYS A 56 -5.67 6.12 -2.08
CA LYS A 56 -5.79 7.03 -3.24
C LYS A 56 -6.87 8.07 -3.05
N ASP A 57 -7.97 7.69 -2.43
CA ASP A 57 -9.14 8.55 -2.24
C ASP A 57 -8.90 9.61 -1.16
N LYS A 58 -8.44 10.80 -1.54
CA LYS A 58 -8.15 11.88 -0.59
C LYS A 58 -9.42 12.64 -0.20
N PRO A 59 -9.58 13.02 1.08
CA PRO A 59 -10.72 13.82 1.49
C PRO A 59 -10.66 15.20 0.80
N VAL A 60 -11.73 15.56 0.11
CA VAL A 60 -11.92 16.94 -0.35
C VAL A 60 -12.12 17.83 0.87
N ILE A 61 -11.39 18.93 0.98
CA ILE A 61 -11.52 19.87 2.09
C ILE A 61 -12.61 20.88 1.74
N PRO A 62 -13.82 20.80 2.34
CA PRO A 62 -14.86 21.76 2.07
C PRO A 62 -14.53 23.12 2.72
N ILE A 63 -14.84 24.21 2.01
CA ILE A 63 -14.84 25.57 2.58
C ILE A 63 -16.12 25.72 3.42
N LYS A 64 -16.09 25.20 4.64
CA LYS A 64 -17.18 25.25 5.63
C LYS A 64 -16.61 25.66 6.99
N SER A 65 -17.46 25.73 8.01
CA SER A 65 -16.99 25.86 9.39
C SER A 65 -16.02 24.73 9.73
N LYS A 66 -15.05 25.02 10.59
CA LYS A 66 -14.01 24.07 11.03
C LYS A 66 -14.60 22.72 11.46
N GLU A 67 -15.69 22.75 12.21
CA GLU A 67 -16.36 21.54 12.71
C GLU A 67 -16.93 20.69 11.56
N LEU A 68 -17.61 21.32 10.59
CA LEU A 68 -18.15 20.61 9.43
C LEU A 68 -17.04 20.02 8.57
N THR A 69 -15.91 20.70 8.42
CA THR A 69 -14.73 20.18 7.72
C THR A 69 -14.15 18.96 8.43
N ILE A 70 -13.95 19.02 9.75
CA ILE A 70 -13.44 17.89 10.54
C ILE A 70 -14.37 16.68 10.44
N ASN A 71 -15.68 16.89 10.60
CA ASN A 71 -16.67 15.80 10.52
C ASN A 71 -16.71 15.20 9.11
N SER A 72 -16.63 16.04 8.06
CA SER A 72 -16.57 15.57 6.68
C SER A 72 -15.35 14.68 6.43
N MET A 73 -14.16 15.08 6.91
CA MET A 73 -12.94 14.30 6.73
C MET A 73 -12.96 12.99 7.52
N LYS A 74 -13.48 13.00 8.75
CA LYS A 74 -13.65 11.79 9.57
C LYS A 74 -14.63 10.81 8.93
N ASN A 75 -15.75 11.30 8.41
CA ASN A 75 -16.74 10.47 7.73
C ASN A 75 -16.16 9.87 6.45
N HIS A 76 -15.45 10.68 5.65
CA HIS A 76 -14.74 10.22 4.45
C HIS A 76 -13.75 9.11 4.75
N ALA A 77 -12.91 9.29 5.76
CA ALA A 77 -11.96 8.27 6.19
C ALA A 77 -12.68 7.02 6.69
N SER A 78 -13.73 7.17 7.51
CA SER A 78 -14.50 6.04 8.02
C SER A 78 -15.13 5.20 6.90
N SER A 79 -15.64 5.82 5.84
CA SER A 79 -16.24 5.11 4.71
C SER A 79 -15.19 4.50 3.79
N SER A 80 -14.17 5.26 3.42
CA SER A 80 -13.13 4.80 2.47
C SER A 80 -12.20 3.75 3.07
N GLN A 81 -11.92 3.80 4.38
CA GLN A 81 -11.04 2.84 5.06
C GLN A 81 -11.76 1.54 5.48
N GLN A 82 -13.10 1.51 5.46
CA GLN A 82 -13.89 0.45 6.09
C GLN A 82 -13.49 -0.96 5.64
N GLN A 83 -13.36 -1.17 4.33
CA GLN A 83 -13.04 -2.49 3.78
C GLN A 83 -11.63 -2.94 4.17
N LEU A 84 -10.64 -2.06 4.06
CA LEU A 84 -9.26 -2.37 4.42
C LEU A 84 -9.12 -2.60 5.93
N VAL A 85 -9.81 -1.82 6.76
CA VAL A 85 -9.84 -2.03 8.21
C VAL A 85 -10.49 -3.36 8.58
N GLY A 86 -11.57 -3.76 7.88
CA GLY A 86 -12.18 -5.08 8.04
C GLY A 86 -11.17 -6.20 7.77
N PHE A 87 -10.53 -6.15 6.61
CA PHE A 87 -9.47 -7.10 6.24
C PHE A 87 -8.33 -7.15 7.28
N LEU A 88 -7.83 -6.00 7.73
CA LEU A 88 -6.75 -5.95 8.73
C LEU A 88 -7.18 -6.51 10.08
N LYS A 89 -8.44 -6.33 10.49
CA LYS A 89 -8.98 -6.94 11.72
C LYS A 89 -9.05 -8.46 11.61
N ASP A 90 -9.42 -9.00 10.45
CA ASP A 90 -9.41 -10.44 10.22
C ASP A 90 -7.99 -11.01 10.27
N GLU A 91 -7.02 -10.32 9.66
CA GLU A 91 -5.61 -10.70 9.74
C GLU A 91 -5.03 -10.56 11.15
N LYS A 92 -5.56 -9.63 11.96
CA LYS A 92 -5.23 -9.52 13.37
C LYS A 92 -5.68 -10.75 14.17
N VAL A 93 -6.88 -11.25 13.91
CA VAL A 93 -7.37 -12.50 14.54
C VAL A 93 -6.47 -13.69 14.17
N LYS A 94 -5.91 -13.70 12.94
CA LYS A 94 -4.95 -14.71 12.47
C LYS A 94 -3.53 -14.49 12.98
N GLY A 95 -3.28 -13.47 13.80
CA GLY A 95 -1.96 -13.12 14.32
C GLY A 95 -1.02 -12.46 13.31
N LYS A 96 -1.49 -12.14 12.10
CA LYS A 96 -0.69 -11.63 10.97
C LYS A 96 -0.63 -10.10 10.89
N ALA A 97 -1.43 -9.41 11.69
CA ALA A 97 -1.42 -7.96 11.82
C ALA A 97 -1.68 -7.54 13.28
N ASP A 98 -1.18 -6.37 13.69
CA ASP A 98 -1.49 -5.74 14.97
C ASP A 98 -1.27 -4.22 14.90
N LYS A 99 -1.49 -3.51 16.02
CA LYS A 99 -1.31 -2.05 16.13
C LYS A 99 -2.02 -1.21 15.04
N ILE A 100 -3.21 -1.63 14.60
CA ILE A 100 -4.00 -0.95 13.56
C ILE A 100 -4.48 0.43 14.08
N LYS A 101 -4.08 1.51 13.40
CA LYS A 101 -4.43 2.90 13.71
C LYS A 101 -4.87 3.63 12.44
N GLN A 102 -6.07 4.21 12.47
CA GLN A 102 -6.65 4.95 11.35
C GLN A 102 -6.30 6.45 11.45
N PHE A 103 -5.89 7.06 10.33
CA PHE A 103 -5.66 8.49 10.21
C PHE A 103 -6.62 9.09 9.18
N TRP A 104 -7.42 10.06 9.63
CA TRP A 104 -8.48 10.65 8.82
C TRP A 104 -8.03 11.85 7.96
N ILE A 105 -6.94 12.52 8.32
CA ILE A 105 -6.47 13.72 7.61
C ILE A 105 -5.93 13.37 6.22
N VAL A 106 -4.99 12.43 6.17
CA VAL A 106 -4.26 12.04 4.95
C VAL A 106 -4.86 10.81 4.25
N ASN A 107 -5.95 10.29 4.82
CA ASN A 107 -6.57 9.00 4.51
C ASN A 107 -5.55 7.84 4.48
N SER A 108 -5.03 7.49 5.66
CA SER A 108 -4.06 6.39 5.80
C SER A 108 -4.34 5.52 7.03
N ILE A 109 -3.73 4.34 7.05
CA ILE A 109 -3.81 3.38 8.15
C ILE A 109 -2.39 2.93 8.51
N ALA A 110 -1.96 3.18 9.75
CA ALA A 110 -0.78 2.53 10.30
C ALA A 110 -1.12 1.13 10.79
N VAL A 111 -0.25 0.17 10.53
CA VAL A 111 -0.40 -1.21 10.97
C VAL A 111 0.96 -1.88 11.05
N ASN A 112 1.14 -2.77 12.02
CA ASN A 112 2.26 -3.70 12.01
C ASN A 112 1.79 -5.02 11.38
N ALA A 113 2.33 -5.40 10.23
CA ALA A 113 1.78 -6.46 9.40
C ALA A 113 2.85 -7.40 8.84
N SER A 114 2.48 -8.67 8.66
CA SER A 114 3.36 -9.66 8.04
C SER A 114 3.60 -9.37 6.55
N PRO A 115 4.73 -9.84 5.97
CA PRO A 115 5.02 -9.69 4.55
C PRO A 115 3.90 -10.15 3.61
N GLY A 116 3.21 -11.25 3.96
CA GLY A 116 2.08 -11.76 3.17
C GLY A 116 0.88 -10.80 3.15
N VAL A 117 0.61 -10.16 4.29
CA VAL A 117 -0.46 -9.16 4.41
C VAL A 117 -0.09 -7.90 3.63
N ILE A 118 1.15 -7.42 3.72
CA ILE A 118 1.63 -6.25 2.98
C ILE A 118 1.51 -6.47 1.46
N LYS A 119 1.90 -7.64 0.96
CA LYS A 119 1.74 -8.01 -0.46
C LYS A 119 0.28 -8.10 -0.89
N ALA A 120 -0.60 -8.64 -0.03
CA ALA A 120 -2.03 -8.69 -0.33
C ALA A 120 -2.67 -7.28 -0.40
N ILE A 121 -2.15 -6.33 0.39
CA ILE A 121 -2.61 -4.94 0.37
C ILE A 121 -2.08 -4.19 -0.85
N SER A 122 -0.83 -4.43 -1.27
CA SER A 122 -0.22 -3.72 -2.40
C SER A 122 -0.92 -3.96 -3.73
N ILE A 123 -1.60 -5.10 -3.90
CA ILE A 123 -2.38 -5.38 -5.11
C ILE A 123 -3.76 -4.70 -5.14
N ARG A 124 -4.22 -4.09 -4.04
CA ARG A 124 -5.54 -3.43 -4.01
C ARG A 124 -5.55 -2.14 -4.82
N ASP A 125 -6.60 -1.91 -5.60
CA ASP A 125 -6.71 -0.72 -6.46
C ASP A 125 -6.88 0.60 -5.70
N ASP A 126 -7.40 0.56 -4.47
CA ASP A 126 -7.63 1.73 -3.62
C ASP A 126 -6.39 2.17 -2.82
N VAL A 127 -5.34 1.36 -2.81
CA VAL A 127 -4.05 1.66 -2.18
C VAL A 127 -3.16 2.45 -3.14
N ASP A 128 -2.62 3.55 -2.63
CA ASP A 128 -1.69 4.44 -3.33
C ASP A 128 -0.24 4.00 -3.08
N SER A 129 0.18 3.99 -1.81
CA SER A 129 1.51 3.54 -1.39
C SER A 129 1.51 2.88 -0.01
N ILE A 130 2.59 2.17 0.30
CA ILE A 130 2.88 1.51 1.56
C ILE A 130 4.29 1.93 1.99
N GLU A 131 4.34 2.78 3.01
CA GLU A 131 5.56 3.38 3.53
C GLU A 131 5.95 2.78 4.89
N LEU A 132 7.22 2.89 5.26
CA LEU A 132 7.68 2.47 6.58
C LEU A 132 7.14 3.42 7.67
N ASP A 133 6.57 2.87 8.74
CA ASP A 133 6.20 3.63 9.94
C ASP A 133 7.40 3.63 10.92
N SER A 134 8.41 4.44 10.62
CA SER A 134 9.65 4.51 11.42
C SER A 134 9.52 5.47 12.60
N GLU A 135 10.03 5.06 13.76
CA GLU A 135 10.21 5.96 14.90
C GLU A 135 11.36 6.95 14.62
N ILE A 136 11.13 8.22 14.92
CA ILE A 136 12.13 9.28 14.79
C ILE A 136 12.53 9.74 16.20
N HIS A 137 13.83 9.67 16.51
CA HIS A 137 14.39 10.22 17.74
C HIS A 137 14.90 11.63 17.48
N ILE A 138 14.39 12.62 18.22
CA ILE A 138 14.91 13.98 18.19
C ILE A 138 16.18 13.99 19.03
N LEU A 139 17.31 14.36 18.42
CA LEU A 139 18.56 14.60 19.14
C LEU A 139 18.45 15.97 19.82
N GLU A 140 18.51 16.01 21.15
CA GLU A 140 18.68 17.28 21.88
C GLU A 140 20.13 17.75 21.69
N ASP A 141 20.33 18.80 20.90
CA ASP A 141 21.64 19.46 20.80
C ASP A 141 21.97 20.16 22.13
N SER A 142 22.73 19.47 22.97
CA SER A 142 23.34 20.02 24.17
C SER A 142 24.52 20.94 23.81
N SER A 143 24.26 22.21 23.47
CA SER A 143 25.23 23.31 23.70
C SER A 143 24.63 24.71 23.46
N LEU A 144 23.73 25.14 24.34
CA LEU A 144 23.68 26.56 24.71
C LEU A 144 24.67 26.81 25.85
N SER A 145 25.97 26.60 25.60
CA SER A 145 27.01 27.21 26.42
C SER A 145 27.21 28.64 25.93
N THR A 146 26.32 29.54 26.36
CA THR A 146 26.67 30.97 26.37
C THR A 146 27.73 31.15 27.45
N GLY A 147 28.99 31.00 27.05
CA GLY A 147 30.09 31.67 27.71
C GLY A 147 29.82 33.16 27.70
N SER A 148 29.36 33.71 28.83
CA SER A 148 29.46 35.14 29.09
C SER A 148 30.63 35.37 30.03
N HIS A 149 31.78 35.64 29.41
CA HIS A 149 32.97 36.18 30.05
C HIS A 149 33.12 37.64 29.62
N ARG A 150 32.71 38.58 30.48
CA ARG A 150 33.16 39.99 30.57
C ARG A 150 32.34 40.65 31.69
N GLY A 151 32.89 41.30 32.71
CA GLY A 151 34.25 41.71 32.98
C GLY A 151 34.18 43.00 33.80
N ARG A 152 34.94 43.02 34.90
CA ARG A 152 35.17 44.12 35.87
C ARG A 152 34.07 44.40 36.87
#